data_AF-A0AAU8DN52-F1
#
_entry.id   AF-A0AAU8DN52-F1
#
_cell.length_a   1.000
_cell.length_b   1.000
_cell.length_c   1.000
_cell.angle_alpha   90.00
_cell.angle_beta   90.00
_cell.angle_gamma   90.00
#
_symmetry.space_group_name_H-M   'P 1'
#
loop_
_entity.id
_entity.type
_entity.pdbx_description
1 polymer ?
#
loop_
_entity_poly.entity_id
_entity_poly.type
_entity_poly.pdbx_seq_one_letter_code
_entity_poly.pdbx_strand_id
1 'polypeptide(L)'
;MTSVVDDADLKTFAGTQREYIDAYAGCMRGKGVPVDIAEDGTMTYPGLPADQNTTLEQVQQQCLAEVGVIQTKDFTDKQLQAYYDLQHAQWKCLSDNGFSVQSAQTFQTYRDRAQQTGAPDWNVFNGVPETEVGAGLSKCPNKIAG
;
A
#
# COMPACT_ATOMS: atom_id res chain seq x y z
N MET A 1 22.54 -15.90 3.44
CA MET A 1 21.25 -16.00 4.16
C MET A 1 20.65 -14.61 4.12
N THR A 2 19.73 -14.37 3.20
CA THR A 2 19.09 -13.05 3.04
C THR A 2 17.80 -13.14 3.85
N SER A 3 17.81 -12.66 5.10
CA SER A 3 16.59 -12.56 5.89
C SER A 3 15.72 -11.49 5.25
N VAL A 4 14.65 -11.94 4.61
CA VAL A 4 13.50 -11.09 4.29
C VAL A 4 12.94 -10.66 5.64
N VAL A 5 12.83 -9.35 5.86
CA VAL A 5 12.23 -8.83 7.09
C VAL A 5 10.76 -9.17 7.01
N ASP A 6 10.24 -9.99 7.93
CA ASP A 6 8.80 -10.20 8.02
C ASP A 6 8.15 -8.86 8.42
N ASP A 7 7.05 -8.48 7.74
CA ASP A 7 6.31 -7.22 7.98
C ASP A 7 5.91 -7.03 9.47
N ALA A 8 5.88 -8.11 10.24
CA ALA A 8 5.57 -8.11 11.68
C ALA A 8 6.67 -7.48 12.56
N ASP A 9 7.89 -7.27 12.07
CA ASP A 9 9.02 -6.70 12.82
C ASP A 9 9.31 -5.23 12.49
N LEU A 10 8.53 -4.60 11.58
CA LEU A 10 8.72 -3.21 11.22
C LEU A 10 8.16 -2.29 12.33
N LYS A 11 9.03 -1.43 12.86
CA LYS A 11 8.61 -0.40 13.82
C LYS A 11 7.76 0.68 13.15
N THR A 12 6.79 1.23 13.88
CA THR A 12 6.05 2.40 13.41
C THR A 12 6.91 3.66 13.53
N PHE A 13 6.98 4.44 12.45
CA PHE A 13 7.63 5.75 12.44
C PHE A 13 6.73 6.76 13.16
N ALA A 14 7.23 7.30 14.28
CA ALA A 14 6.55 8.36 15.01
C ALA A 14 6.86 9.71 14.35
N GLY A 15 5.94 10.22 13.53
CA GLY A 15 6.08 11.52 12.87
C GLY A 15 5.08 11.76 11.75
N THR A 16 5.17 12.92 11.11
CA THR A 16 4.35 13.32 9.97
C THR A 16 4.79 12.63 8.68
N GLN A 17 3.92 12.66 7.66
CA GLN A 17 4.24 12.15 6.32
C GLN A 17 5.50 12.76 5.74
N ARG A 18 5.71 14.05 5.97
CA ARG A 18 6.89 14.73 5.46
C ARG A 18 8.16 14.27 6.19
N GLU A 19 8.12 14.16 7.51
CA GLU A 19 9.25 13.68 8.32
C GLU A 19 9.63 12.24 7.98
N TYR A 20 8.65 11.39 7.70
CA TYR A 20 8.91 10.03 7.23
C TYR A 20 9.58 10.02 5.86
N ILE A 21 9.05 10.75 4.88
CA ILE A 21 9.63 10.82 3.53
C ILE A 21 11.08 11.31 3.61
N ASP A 22 11.33 12.34 4.44
CA ASP A 22 12.67 12.89 4.62
C ASP A 22 13.61 11.89 5.33
N ALA A 23 13.14 11.16 6.35
CA ALA A 23 13.91 10.13 7.05
C ALA A 23 14.20 8.91 6.15
N TYR A 24 13.20 8.44 5.41
CA TYR A 24 13.31 7.32 4.48
C TYR A 24 14.24 7.65 3.32
N ALA A 25 14.06 8.81 2.67
CA ALA A 25 14.97 9.28 1.63
C ALA A 25 16.40 9.50 2.17
N GLY A 26 16.54 9.95 3.42
CA GLY A 26 17.82 10.05 4.11
C GLY A 26 18.53 8.69 4.22
N CYS A 27 17.80 7.65 4.64
CA CYS A 27 18.33 6.29 4.70
C CYS A 27 18.76 5.77 3.32
N MET A 28 17.92 5.94 2.30
CA MET A 28 18.20 5.51 0.94
C MET A 28 19.46 6.18 0.38
N ARG A 29 19.60 7.50 0.55
CA ARG A 29 20.80 8.26 0.15
C ARG A 29 22.03 7.82 0.93
N GLY A 30 21.91 7.55 2.22
CA GLY A 30 23.00 7.04 3.05
C GLY A 30 23.52 5.67 2.59
N LYS A 31 22.67 4.88 1.92
CA LYS A 31 23.02 3.58 1.32
C LYS A 31 23.40 3.67 -0.16
N GLY A 32 23.59 4.89 -0.68
CA GLY A 32 24.08 5.14 -2.03
C GLY A 32 22.99 5.13 -3.11
N VAL A 33 21.71 5.07 -2.73
CA VAL A 33 20.61 5.21 -3.68
C VAL A 33 20.25 6.69 -3.82
N PRO A 34 20.43 7.30 -5.01
CA PRO A 34 19.94 8.65 -5.24
C PRO A 34 18.41 8.68 -5.12
N VAL A 35 17.89 9.65 -4.37
CA VAL A 35 16.45 9.87 -4.21
C VAL A 35 16.15 11.34 -4.47
N ASP A 36 15.20 11.60 -5.34
CA ASP A 36 14.57 12.90 -5.53
C ASP A 36 13.15 12.86 -4.97
N ILE A 37 12.79 13.88 -4.19
CA ILE A 37 11.45 14.02 -3.60
C ILE A 37 10.76 15.18 -4.31
N ALA A 38 9.66 14.89 -5.00
CA ALA A 38 8.80 15.91 -5.60
C ALA A 38 8.00 16.68 -4.52
N GLU A 39 7.40 17.81 -4.89
CA GLU A 39 6.64 18.68 -3.98
C GLU A 39 5.43 17.95 -3.36
N ASP A 40 4.85 16.99 -4.07
CA ASP A 40 3.75 16.13 -3.63
C ASP A 40 4.19 14.96 -2.72
N GLY A 41 5.49 14.81 -2.46
CA GLY A 41 6.05 13.73 -1.65
C GLY A 41 6.40 12.46 -2.44
N THR A 42 6.22 12.46 -3.76
CA THR A 42 6.64 11.34 -4.62
C THR A 42 8.15 11.19 -4.60
N MET A 43 8.63 9.98 -4.33
CA MET A 43 10.06 9.63 -4.41
C MET A 43 10.38 9.02 -5.77
N THR A 44 11.43 9.52 -6.41
CA THR A 44 12.01 8.96 -7.63
C THR A 44 13.48 8.61 -7.41
N TYR A 45 13.98 7.63 -8.16
CA TYR A 45 15.32 7.08 -7.98
C TYR A 45 16.18 7.28 -9.25
N PRO A 46 16.65 8.50 -9.52
CA PRO A 46 17.31 8.82 -10.78
C PRO A 46 18.66 8.11 -10.92
N GLY A 47 18.98 7.60 -12.11
CA GLY A 47 20.30 7.03 -12.39
C GLY A 47 20.52 5.59 -11.92
N LEU A 48 19.49 4.92 -11.38
CA LEU A 48 19.49 3.46 -11.26
C LEU A 48 19.15 2.82 -12.61
N PRO A 49 19.94 1.85 -13.11
CA PRO A 49 19.56 1.03 -14.25
C PRO A 49 18.28 0.26 -13.95
N ALA A 50 17.33 0.19 -14.90
CA ALA A 50 16.03 -0.47 -14.72
C ALA A 50 16.13 -1.97 -14.37
N ASP A 51 17.30 -2.55 -14.62
CA ASP A 51 17.72 -3.94 -14.41
C ASP A 51 18.38 -4.18 -13.04
N GLN A 52 18.58 -3.15 -12.21
CA GLN A 52 19.12 -3.26 -10.83
C GLN A 52 18.05 -3.27 -9.72
N ASN A 53 16.80 -3.62 -10.03
CA ASN A 53 15.72 -3.67 -9.03
C ASN A 53 16.08 -4.49 -7.78
N THR A 54 16.93 -5.52 -7.90
CA THR A 54 17.37 -6.32 -6.75
C THR A 54 18.17 -5.54 -5.71
N THR A 55 18.99 -4.56 -6.09
CA THR A 55 19.71 -3.71 -5.13
C THR A 55 18.80 -2.63 -4.55
N LEU A 56 17.89 -2.07 -5.34
CA LEU A 56 16.91 -1.09 -4.87
C LEU A 56 15.95 -1.69 -3.84
N GLU A 57 15.35 -2.85 -4.13
CA GLU A 57 14.44 -3.55 -3.23
C GLU A 57 15.12 -3.90 -1.91
N GLN A 58 16.36 -4.39 -1.95
CA GLN A 58 17.12 -4.69 -0.73
C GLN A 58 17.38 -3.44 0.12
N VAL A 59 17.75 -2.32 -0.51
CA VAL A 59 17.98 -1.05 0.19
C VAL A 59 16.67 -0.51 0.77
N GLN A 60 15.56 -0.59 0.04
CA GLN A 60 14.24 -0.23 0.52
C GLN A 60 13.84 -1.06 1.74
N GLN A 61 14.00 -2.39 1.69
CA GLN A 61 13.71 -3.28 2.82
C GLN A 61 14.56 -2.95 4.05
N GLN A 62 15.85 -2.68 3.87
CA GLN A 62 16.71 -2.24 4.97
C GLN A 62 16.26 -0.88 5.55
N CYS A 63 15.87 0.06 4.69
CA CYS A 63 15.39 1.35 5.14
C CYS A 63 14.02 1.28 5.82
N LEU A 64 13.14 0.37 5.41
CA LEU A 64 11.89 0.10 6.13
C LEU A 64 12.18 -0.46 7.53
N ALA A 65 13.12 -1.39 7.67
CA ALA A 65 13.52 -1.91 8.99
C ALA A 65 14.18 -0.82 9.87
N GLU A 66 15.00 0.04 9.28
CA GLU A 66 15.79 1.06 9.98
C GLU A 66 14.97 2.31 10.36
N VAL A 67 14.12 2.79 9.46
CA VAL A 67 13.30 3.99 9.65
C VAL A 67 11.94 3.63 10.27
N GLY A 68 11.39 2.49 9.85
CA GLY A 68 10.02 2.07 10.17
C GLY A 68 9.05 2.33 9.02
N VAL A 69 7.77 2.14 9.29
CA VAL A 69 6.67 2.46 8.38
C VAL A 69 5.86 3.63 8.93
N ILE A 70 5.43 4.54 8.06
CA ILE A 70 4.53 5.61 8.48
C ILE A 70 3.09 5.15 8.50
N GLN A 71 2.37 5.49 9.57
CA GLN A 71 0.91 5.53 9.50
C GLN A 71 0.47 6.75 8.68
N THR A 72 0.08 6.55 7.43
CA THR A 72 -0.46 7.61 6.58
C THR A 72 -1.90 7.92 6.95
N LYS A 73 -2.07 8.76 7.99
CA LYS A 73 -3.34 9.29 8.51
C LYS A 73 -4.05 8.28 9.43
N ASP A 74 -4.33 8.72 10.65
CA ASP A 74 -5.22 7.99 11.56
C ASP A 74 -6.64 7.99 10.98
N PHE A 75 -6.94 7.01 10.13
CA PHE A 75 -8.31 6.75 9.75
C PHE A 75 -9.05 6.31 11.02
N THR A 76 -10.08 7.07 11.39
CA THR A 76 -10.99 6.64 12.45
C THR A 76 -11.65 5.33 12.05
N ASP A 77 -11.99 4.48 13.03
CA ASP A 77 -12.75 3.24 12.79
C ASP A 77 -14.00 3.47 11.94
N LYS A 78 -14.66 4.63 12.10
CA LYS A 78 -15.82 5.02 11.29
C LYS A 78 -15.46 5.26 9.81
N GLN A 79 -14.31 5.87 9.53
CA GLN A 79 -13.83 6.05 8.17
C GLN A 79 -13.42 4.72 7.56
N LEU A 80 -12.70 3.87 8.31
CA LEU A 80 -12.33 2.53 7.86
C LEU A 80 -13.56 1.69 7.57
N GLN A 81 -14.59 1.74 8.41
CA GLN A 81 -15.85 1.04 8.19
C GLN A 81 -16.53 1.51 6.89
N ALA A 82 -16.59 2.83 6.65
CA ALA A 82 -17.19 3.36 5.43
C ALA A 82 -16.45 2.90 4.16
N TYR A 83 -15.11 2.89 4.17
CA TYR A 83 -14.33 2.36 3.05
C TYR A 83 -14.51 0.85 2.89
N TYR A 84 -14.54 0.10 3.99
CA TYR A 84 -14.75 -1.34 3.97
C TYR A 84 -16.12 -1.69 3.38
N ASP A 85 -17.19 -1.03 3.83
CA ASP A 85 -18.55 -1.27 3.34
C ASP A 85 -18.68 -1.00 1.84
N LEU A 86 -18.04 0.08 1.37
CA LEU A 86 -17.98 0.46 -0.03
C LEU A 86 -17.27 -0.64 -0.87
N GLN A 87 -16.07 -1.04 -0.45
CA GLN A 87 -15.30 -2.07 -1.13
C GLN A 87 -16.00 -3.44 -1.06
N HIS A 88 -16.62 -3.77 0.06
CA HIS A 88 -17.37 -5.00 0.23
C HIS A 88 -18.59 -5.06 -0.69
N ALA A 89 -19.29 -3.94 -0.89
CA ALA A 89 -20.37 -3.84 -1.86
C ALA A 89 -19.87 -4.06 -3.30
N GLN A 90 -18.69 -3.51 -3.64
CA GLN A 90 -18.07 -3.73 -4.95
C GLN A 90 -17.62 -5.18 -5.14
N TRP A 91 -16.94 -5.77 -4.16
CA TRP A 91 -16.57 -7.18 -4.14
C TRP A 91 -17.79 -8.09 -4.33
N LYS A 92 -18.88 -7.81 -3.61
CA LYS A 92 -20.12 -8.56 -3.74
C LYS A 92 -20.69 -8.45 -5.16
N CYS A 93 -20.71 -7.26 -5.75
CA CYS A 93 -21.14 -7.09 -7.13
C CYS A 93 -20.30 -7.92 -8.11
N LEU A 94 -18.97 -7.91 -7.96
CA LEU A 94 -18.06 -8.67 -8.81
C LEU A 94 -18.31 -10.18 -8.68
N SER A 95 -18.42 -10.67 -7.45
CA SER A 95 -18.75 -12.07 -7.16
C SER A 95 -20.12 -12.47 -7.75
N ASP A 96 -21.17 -11.67 -7.52
CA ASP A 96 -22.52 -11.92 -8.04
C ASP A 96 -22.57 -11.89 -9.59
N ASN A 97 -21.65 -11.18 -10.25
CA ASN A 97 -21.51 -11.12 -11.72
C ASN A 97 -20.58 -12.21 -12.30
N GLY A 98 -20.08 -13.12 -11.47
CA GLY A 98 -19.27 -14.26 -11.90
C GLY A 98 -17.80 -13.94 -12.16
N PHE A 99 -17.31 -12.77 -11.73
CA PHE A 99 -15.88 -12.48 -11.78
C PHE A 99 -15.14 -13.32 -10.73
N SER A 100 -13.95 -13.79 -11.07
CA SER A 100 -13.10 -14.51 -10.14
C SER A 100 -12.45 -13.52 -9.16
N VAL A 101 -13.09 -13.26 -8.04
CA VAL A 101 -12.53 -12.42 -6.96
C VAL A 101 -12.06 -13.30 -5.82
N GLN A 102 -10.97 -12.89 -5.15
CA GLN A 102 -10.59 -13.50 -3.87
C GLN A 102 -11.69 -13.28 -2.82
N SER A 103 -11.74 -14.15 -1.80
CA SER A 103 -12.67 -14.00 -0.68
C SER A 103 -12.47 -12.66 0.03
N ALA A 104 -13.57 -11.99 0.39
CA ALA A 104 -13.50 -10.79 1.20
C ALA A 104 -12.83 -11.07 2.55
N GLN A 105 -11.94 -10.18 2.96
CA GLN A 105 -11.40 -10.15 4.32
C GLN A 105 -12.44 -9.60 5.29
N THR A 106 -12.30 -9.88 6.58
CA THR A 106 -13.21 -9.31 7.59
C THR A 106 -12.90 -7.82 7.82
N PHE A 107 -13.87 -7.06 8.36
CA PHE A 107 -13.62 -5.67 8.75
C PHE A 107 -12.48 -5.55 9.76
N GLN A 108 -12.38 -6.49 10.72
CA GLN A 108 -11.30 -6.49 11.70
C GLN A 108 -9.94 -6.64 11.02
N THR A 109 -9.80 -7.60 10.09
CA THR A 109 -8.57 -7.79 9.32
C THR A 109 -8.23 -6.55 8.48
N TYR A 110 -9.22 -5.94 7.85
CA TYR A 110 -9.04 -4.70 7.08
C TYR A 110 -8.57 -3.54 7.94
N ARG A 111 -9.20 -3.33 9.11
CA ARG A 111 -8.84 -2.27 10.05
C ARG A 111 -7.43 -2.48 10.60
N ASP A 112 -7.13 -3.69 11.07
CA ASP A 112 -5.84 -4.01 11.68
C ASP A 112 -4.72 -3.83 10.64
N ARG A 113 -4.95 -4.23 9.39
CA ARG A 113 -4.03 -4.01 8.28
C ARG A 113 -3.87 -2.53 7.94
N ALA A 114 -4.95 -1.76 7.86
CA ALA A 114 -4.88 -0.32 7.63
C ALA A 114 -4.15 0.43 8.76
N GLN A 115 -4.25 -0.05 10.00
CA GLN A 115 -3.48 0.46 11.13
C GLN A 115 -1.99 0.07 11.04
N GLN A 116 -1.66 -1.12 10.52
CA GLN A 116 -0.27 -1.54 10.32
C GLN A 116 0.40 -0.81 9.15
N THR A 117 -0.25 -0.74 8.00
CA THR A 117 0.28 -0.14 6.76
C THR A 117 0.08 1.36 6.69
N GLY A 118 -0.74 1.90 7.59
CA GLY A 118 -1.11 3.30 7.59
C GLY A 118 -2.19 3.68 6.59
N ALA A 119 -2.68 2.77 5.76
CA ALA A 119 -3.66 3.09 4.74
C ALA A 119 -4.61 1.90 4.43
N PRO A 120 -5.86 2.18 4.06
CA PRO A 120 -6.76 1.15 3.54
C PRO A 120 -6.22 0.61 2.21
N ASP A 121 -5.81 -0.67 2.19
CA ASP A 121 -5.06 -1.26 1.08
C ASP A 121 -5.73 -2.49 0.43
N TRP A 122 -7.01 -2.72 0.71
CA TRP A 122 -7.74 -3.81 0.09
C TRP A 122 -8.07 -3.51 -1.37
N ASN A 123 -7.62 -4.39 -2.26
CA ASN A 123 -7.97 -4.38 -3.68
C ASN A 123 -8.99 -5.48 -3.99
N VAL A 124 -10.23 -5.09 -4.27
CA VAL A 124 -11.34 -6.00 -4.57
C VAL A 124 -11.20 -6.71 -5.93
N PHE A 125 -10.31 -6.21 -6.80
CA PHE A 125 -10.00 -6.83 -8.09
C PHE A 125 -8.89 -7.89 -8.00
N ASN A 126 -8.33 -8.12 -6.81
CA ASN A 126 -7.40 -9.23 -6.63
C ASN A 126 -8.08 -10.56 -6.99
N GLY A 127 -7.47 -11.28 -7.92
CA GLY A 127 -8.01 -12.52 -8.51
C GLY A 127 -8.71 -12.32 -9.86
N VAL A 128 -9.15 -11.10 -10.18
CA VAL A 128 -9.79 -10.81 -11.47
C VAL A 128 -8.71 -10.77 -12.54
N PRO A 129 -8.85 -11.52 -13.66
CA PRO A 129 -7.92 -11.42 -14.77
C PRO A 129 -7.81 -9.98 -15.27
N GLU A 130 -6.61 -9.50 -15.57
CA GLU A 130 -6.38 -8.12 -16.00
C GLU A 130 -7.24 -7.73 -17.22
N THR A 131 -7.43 -8.67 -18.15
CA THR A 131 -8.29 -8.54 -19.33
C THR A 131 -9.77 -8.30 -18.99
N GLU A 132 -10.20 -8.63 -17.78
CA GLU A 132 -11.58 -8.51 -17.31
C GLU A 132 -11.79 -7.36 -16.33
N VAL A 133 -10.72 -6.74 -15.80
CA VAL A 133 -10.80 -5.62 -14.84
C VAL A 133 -11.64 -4.47 -15.39
N GLY A 134 -11.48 -4.11 -16.68
CA GLY A 134 -12.28 -3.06 -17.31
C GLY A 134 -13.78 -3.38 -17.34
N ALA A 135 -14.14 -4.64 -17.63
CA ALA A 135 -15.52 -5.10 -17.61
C ALA A 135 -16.08 -5.13 -16.17
N GLY A 136 -15.25 -5.55 -15.20
CA GLY A 136 -15.57 -5.51 -13.78
C GLY A 136 -15.85 -4.09 -13.28
N LEU A 137 -14.98 -3.12 -13.60
CA LEU A 137 -15.16 -1.71 -13.26
C LEU A 137 -16.44 -1.13 -13.90
N SER A 138 -16.73 -1.48 -15.16
CA SER A 138 -17.92 -0.99 -15.85
C SER A 138 -19.21 -1.56 -15.26
N LYS A 139 -19.24 -2.83 -14.84
CA LYS A 139 -20.43 -3.48 -14.29
C LYS A 139 -20.61 -3.23 -12.79
N CYS A 140 -19.51 -3.11 -12.07
CA CYS A 140 -19.46 -2.94 -10.63
C CYS A 140 -18.68 -1.66 -10.28
N PRO A 141 -19.21 -0.48 -10.65
CA PRO A 141 -18.53 0.78 -10.38
C PRO A 141 -18.48 1.02 -8.87
N ASN A 142 -17.32 1.48 -8.40
CA ASN A 142 -17.17 1.92 -7.02
C ASN A 142 -17.83 3.31 -6.90
N LYS A 143 -19.09 3.37 -6.45
CA LYS A 143 -19.75 4.65 -6.23
C LYS A 143 -19.25 5.26 -4.92
N ILE A 144 -18.14 5.98 -4.97
CA ILE A 144 -17.85 6.96 -3.91
C ILE A 144 -19.01 7.96 -3.97
N ALA A 145 -19.95 7.86 -3.04
CA ALA A 145 -20.94 8.91 -2.83
C ALA A 145 -20.15 10.14 -2.40
N GLY A 146 -19.95 11.06 -3.34
CA GLY A 146 -19.45 12.42 -3.05
C GLY A 146 -20.43 13.19 -2.18
#